data_AF-A0A5N6U4P2-F1
#
_entry.id   AF-A0A5N6U4P2-F1
#
_cell.length_a   1.000
_cell.length_b   1.000
_cell.length_c   1.000
_cell.angle_alpha   90.00
_cell.angle_beta   90.00
_cell.angle_gamma   90.00
#
_symmetry.space_group_name_H-M   'P 1'
#
loop_
_entity.id
_entity.type
_entity.pdbx_description
1 polymer ?
#
loop_
_entity_poly.entity_id
_entity_poly.type
_entity_poly.pdbx_seq_one_letter_code
_entity_poly.pdbx_strand_id
1 'polypeptide(L)'
;MSPRVSYDVTDLPFECTYPKCKASDLLRRHIRNYHPQEQLPPSRTQRACRACHTRKERCDGQYPCSTCQRRGVTCSFVESESARDGDNLPGYSASGLPRWIAQDHVDLYFERFHPLWPFLHRGTFDLSKEPCILIQSTVMIALWVEGGPKARDSAMDLHHQLCSALRSQMSQWYVPKTRSLESTAHVPMATYQSVLLQIIFACFVAKDQAPLDLALRYRLQAPDYELLVALVHSCRRVNMFSYPDMVARHDPTAPLALIWVSVEETKRFGLALYKVCRMCTGPASPDGVSAKNELLTLSDLSFCMPDSDEAWNAPVGVGAEFLREIASQANVRDNRDSSNWISESAGVFQDMHVAFEWI
;
A
#
# COMPACT_ATOMS: atom_id res chain seq x y z
N MET A 1 -23.46 26.52 -27.56
CA MET A 1 -23.98 25.23 -28.06
C MET A 1 -22.78 24.38 -28.45
N SER A 2 -22.43 23.41 -27.62
CA SER A 2 -21.41 22.38 -27.88
C SER A 2 -22.08 21.01 -27.69
N PRO A 3 -21.71 19.98 -28.46
CA PRO A 3 -22.49 18.75 -28.51
C PRO A 3 -22.25 17.91 -27.24
N ARG A 4 -23.36 17.51 -26.59
CA ARG A 4 -23.35 16.44 -25.60
C ARG A 4 -23.10 15.12 -26.34
N VAL A 5 -21.98 14.48 -26.06
CA VAL A 5 -21.77 13.09 -26.47
C VAL A 5 -22.29 12.21 -25.33
N SER A 6 -23.49 11.66 -25.53
CA SER A 6 -24.04 10.58 -24.70
C SER A 6 -23.35 9.28 -25.12
N TYR A 7 -22.51 8.71 -24.25
CA TYR A 7 -22.02 7.37 -24.44
C TYR A 7 -22.99 6.40 -23.77
N ASP A 8 -23.80 5.73 -24.58
CA ASP A 8 -24.60 4.58 -24.15
C ASP A 8 -23.66 3.39 -23.99
N VAL A 9 -23.49 2.93 -22.76
CA VAL A 9 -22.47 1.93 -22.36
C VAL A 9 -22.96 0.50 -22.60
N THR A 10 -24.15 0.32 -23.19
CA THR A 10 -24.82 -0.98 -23.28
C THR A 10 -24.49 -1.80 -24.54
N ASP A 11 -23.83 -1.24 -25.56
CA ASP A 11 -23.76 -1.87 -26.90
C ASP A 11 -22.36 -2.09 -27.52
N LEU A 12 -21.27 -2.08 -26.74
CA LEU A 12 -19.94 -2.41 -27.30
C LEU A 12 -19.59 -3.91 -27.12
N PRO A 13 -19.29 -4.65 -28.21
CA PRO A 13 -18.90 -6.05 -28.14
C PRO A 13 -17.59 -6.23 -27.36
N PHE A 14 -17.62 -7.18 -26.42
CA PHE A 14 -16.54 -7.52 -25.48
C PHE A 14 -15.37 -8.24 -26.15
N GLU A 15 -14.55 -7.52 -26.91
CA GLU A 15 -13.26 -8.04 -27.35
C GLU A 15 -12.10 -7.21 -26.76
N CYS A 16 -11.25 -7.89 -25.98
CA CYS A 16 -10.02 -7.35 -25.41
C CYS A 16 -8.97 -7.11 -26.51
N THR A 17 -8.74 -5.86 -26.92
CA THR A 17 -7.67 -5.49 -27.89
C THR A 17 -6.29 -5.42 -27.22
N TYR A 18 -5.73 -6.60 -26.93
CA TYR A 18 -4.46 -6.83 -26.21
C TYR A 18 -3.15 -6.63 -27.02
N PRO A 19 -2.93 -5.55 -27.80
CA PRO A 19 -1.53 -5.17 -28.04
C PRO A 19 -1.14 -3.71 -27.78
N LYS A 20 -2.01 -2.85 -27.24
CA LYS A 20 -1.70 -1.40 -27.15
C LYS A 20 -1.27 -0.85 -25.78
N CYS A 21 -1.26 -1.65 -24.72
CA CYS A 21 -0.94 -1.14 -23.37
C CYS A 21 0.55 -1.32 -23.01
N LYS A 22 1.22 -0.22 -22.62
CA LYS A 22 2.63 -0.24 -22.18
C LYS A 22 2.77 -0.80 -20.76
N ALA A 23 3.91 -1.44 -20.50
CA ALA A 23 4.19 -2.24 -19.31
C ALA A 23 3.99 -1.52 -17.97
N SER A 24 2.94 -1.91 -17.22
CA SER A 24 2.77 -1.64 -15.78
C SER A 24 2.67 -2.97 -15.00
N ASP A 25 2.99 -2.96 -13.70
CA ASP A 25 2.91 -4.17 -12.87
C ASP A 25 1.47 -4.67 -12.67
N LEU A 26 0.49 -3.76 -12.77
CA LEU A 26 -0.94 -4.09 -12.78
C LEU A 26 -1.36 -4.83 -14.07
N LEU A 27 -0.74 -4.53 -15.22
CA LEU A 27 -1.00 -5.23 -16.48
C LEU A 27 -0.49 -6.68 -16.44
N ARG A 28 0.68 -6.92 -15.84
CA ARG A 28 1.20 -8.28 -15.62
C ARG A 28 0.29 -9.12 -14.74
N ARG A 29 -0.38 -8.48 -13.77
CA ARG A 29 -1.38 -9.10 -12.90
C ARG A 29 -2.67 -9.44 -13.65
N HIS A 30 -3.15 -8.55 -14.52
CA HIS A 30 -4.32 -8.79 -15.38
C HIS A 30 -4.10 -9.96 -16.34
N ILE A 31 -2.97 -9.98 -17.07
CA ILE A 31 -2.66 -11.06 -18.02
C ILE A 31 -2.64 -12.41 -17.30
N ARG A 32 -2.04 -12.49 -16.10
CA ARG A 32 -1.93 -13.74 -15.35
C ARG A 32 -3.27 -14.28 -14.83
N ASN A 33 -4.20 -13.39 -14.49
CA ASN A 33 -5.48 -13.78 -13.89
C ASN A 33 -6.57 -14.06 -14.94
N TYR A 34 -6.49 -13.42 -16.11
CA TYR A 34 -7.55 -13.46 -17.14
C TYR A 34 -7.10 -14.09 -18.47
N HIS A 35 -5.78 -14.17 -18.72
CA HIS A 35 -5.19 -14.81 -19.89
C HIS A 35 -4.11 -15.84 -19.47
N PRO A 36 -4.47 -16.88 -18.69
CA PRO A 36 -3.50 -17.81 -18.09
C PRO A 36 -2.73 -18.66 -19.11
N GLN A 37 -3.19 -18.72 -20.37
CA GLN A 37 -2.54 -19.44 -21.46
C GLN A 37 -1.57 -18.58 -22.29
N GLU A 38 -1.50 -17.27 -22.07
CA GLU A 38 -0.65 -16.38 -22.86
C GLU A 38 0.72 -16.13 -22.19
N GLN A 39 1.78 -16.15 -22.99
CA GLN A 39 3.14 -15.88 -22.51
C GLN A 39 3.26 -14.40 -22.13
N LEU A 40 3.52 -14.15 -20.84
CA LEU A 40 3.81 -12.82 -20.31
C LEU A 40 4.94 -12.15 -21.11
N PRO A 41 4.86 -10.83 -21.39
CA PRO A 41 5.98 -10.10 -21.96
C PRO A 41 7.23 -10.32 -21.08
N PRO A 42 8.38 -10.70 -21.67
CA PRO A 42 9.55 -11.08 -20.89
C PRO A 42 9.94 -9.93 -19.96
N SER A 43 9.99 -10.23 -18.66
CA SER A 43 10.47 -9.30 -17.65
C SER A 43 11.84 -8.78 -18.06
N ARG A 44 12.06 -7.46 -17.95
CA ARG A 44 13.38 -6.87 -18.18
C ARG A 44 14.27 -7.36 -17.03
N THR A 45 15.20 -8.26 -17.31
CA THR A 45 16.18 -8.74 -16.33
C THR A 45 16.86 -7.55 -15.67
N GLN A 46 16.87 -7.49 -14.33
CA GLN A 46 17.50 -6.38 -13.58
C GLN A 46 19.03 -6.34 -13.78
N ARG A 47 19.66 -7.42 -14.24
CA ARG A 47 21.11 -7.49 -14.50
C ARG A 47 21.43 -8.37 -15.73
N ALA A 48 22.09 -7.80 -16.73
CA ALA A 48 22.60 -8.56 -17.87
C ALA A 48 23.88 -9.33 -17.51
N CYS A 49 24.11 -10.50 -18.10
CA CYS A 49 25.39 -11.24 -17.95
C CYS A 49 26.56 -10.41 -18.51
N ARG A 50 27.81 -10.72 -18.11
CA ARG A 50 29.00 -9.98 -18.56
C ARG A 50 29.09 -9.87 -20.08
N ALA A 51 28.87 -10.99 -20.79
CA ALA A 51 28.97 -11.03 -22.24
C ALA A 51 27.94 -10.11 -22.93
N CYS A 52 26.69 -10.11 -22.47
CA CYS A 52 25.64 -9.24 -23.02
C CYS A 52 25.82 -7.78 -22.61
N HIS A 53 26.27 -7.53 -21.37
CA HIS A 53 26.53 -6.19 -20.86
C HIS A 53 27.67 -5.51 -21.63
N THR A 54 28.82 -6.17 -21.82
CA THR A 54 29.95 -5.64 -22.59
C THR A 54 29.57 -5.35 -24.04
N ARG A 55 28.67 -6.15 -24.60
CA ARG A 55 28.20 -6.00 -25.98
C ARG A 55 27.01 -5.06 -26.13
N LYS A 56 26.46 -4.54 -25.03
CA LYS A 56 25.23 -3.73 -24.98
C LYS A 56 24.05 -4.40 -25.69
N GLU A 57 23.97 -5.73 -25.62
CA GLU A 57 22.91 -6.53 -26.21
C GLU A 57 21.89 -6.96 -25.14
N ARG A 58 20.66 -7.28 -25.55
CA ARG A 58 19.60 -7.71 -24.63
C ARG A 58 19.96 -9.07 -24.02
N CYS A 59 19.92 -9.14 -22.70
CA CYS A 59 20.05 -10.37 -21.92
C CYS A 59 18.67 -10.77 -21.40
N ASP A 60 18.35 -12.05 -21.47
CA ASP A 60 17.15 -12.68 -20.92
C ASP A 60 17.30 -13.11 -19.47
N GLY A 61 18.54 -13.09 -18.94
CA GLY A 61 18.83 -13.38 -17.53
C GLY A 61 18.83 -14.86 -17.15
N GLN A 62 18.66 -15.77 -18.11
CA GLN A 62 18.82 -17.21 -17.89
C GLN A 62 20.31 -17.60 -17.92
N TYR A 63 20.68 -18.77 -17.36
CA TYR A 63 22.04 -19.30 -17.41
C TYR A 63 22.08 -20.69 -18.07
N PRO A 64 22.78 -20.86 -19.21
CA PRO A 64 23.38 -19.81 -20.04
C PRO A 64 22.31 -18.94 -20.71
N CYS A 65 22.60 -17.64 -20.88
CA CYS A 65 21.66 -16.71 -21.52
C CYS A 65 21.43 -17.09 -22.99
N SER A 66 20.21 -16.96 -23.55
CA SER A 66 19.93 -17.45 -24.92
C SER A 66 20.80 -16.78 -25.99
N THR A 67 21.15 -15.49 -25.81
CA THR A 67 22.13 -14.77 -26.66
C THR A 67 23.53 -15.38 -26.57
N CYS A 68 23.95 -15.79 -25.38
CA CYS A 68 25.25 -16.40 -25.11
C CYS A 68 25.33 -17.81 -25.68
N GLN A 69 24.26 -18.59 -25.48
CA GLN A 69 24.12 -19.96 -25.96
C GLN A 69 24.11 -20.03 -27.49
N ARG A 70 23.33 -19.17 -28.16
CA ARG A 70 23.27 -19.13 -29.63
C ARG A 70 24.62 -18.78 -30.27
N ARG A 71 25.43 -17.97 -29.58
CA ARG A 71 26.73 -17.52 -30.08
C ARG A 71 27.90 -18.38 -29.62
N GLY A 72 27.65 -19.42 -28.82
CA GLY A 72 28.72 -20.27 -28.27
C GLY A 72 29.73 -19.50 -27.41
N VAL A 73 29.32 -18.41 -26.75
CA VAL A 73 30.21 -17.60 -25.89
C VAL A 73 29.92 -17.86 -24.42
N THR A 74 30.97 -17.88 -23.60
CA THR A 74 30.88 -18.15 -22.17
C THR A 74 29.99 -17.13 -21.47
N CYS A 75 28.86 -17.59 -20.93
CA CYS A 75 27.99 -16.80 -20.08
C CYS A 75 28.59 -16.76 -18.67
N SER A 76 28.75 -15.57 -18.09
CA SER A 76 29.17 -15.41 -16.69
C SER A 76 28.43 -14.26 -16.01
N PHE A 77 27.99 -14.51 -14.79
CA PHE A 77 27.52 -13.51 -13.84
C PHE A 77 28.57 -13.45 -12.73
N VAL A 78 29.13 -12.28 -12.45
CA VAL A 78 30.12 -12.15 -11.35
C VAL A 78 29.36 -12.00 -10.05
N GLU A 79 29.52 -12.99 -9.17
CA GLU A 79 29.39 -12.82 -7.73
C GLU A 79 30.60 -12.02 -7.26
N SER A 80 30.38 -10.86 -6.66
CA SER A 80 31.45 -10.03 -6.12
C SER A 80 31.47 -10.24 -4.62
N GLU A 81 32.39 -11.07 -4.14
CA GLU A 81 32.77 -11.12 -2.73
C GLU A 81 33.77 -9.98 -2.42
N SER A 82 33.33 -9.09 -1.52
CA SER A 82 34.06 -8.28 -0.53
C SER A 82 35.12 -7.21 -0.91
N ALA A 83 34.79 -5.93 -0.63
CA ALA A 83 35.52 -5.01 0.29
C ALA A 83 34.75 -3.64 0.39
N ARG A 84 33.94 -3.39 1.44
CA ARG A 84 34.17 -2.54 2.66
C ARG A 84 34.25 -1.02 2.35
N ASP A 85 33.50 -0.08 2.93
CA ASP A 85 32.68 0.02 4.15
C ASP A 85 31.42 0.86 3.90
N GLY A 86 30.30 0.53 4.55
CA GLY A 86 29.03 1.25 4.46
C GLY A 86 27.84 0.46 5.01
N ASP A 87 27.92 0.15 6.30
CA ASP A 87 26.88 -0.27 7.25
C ASP A 87 25.94 -1.42 6.89
N ASN A 88 26.37 -2.60 7.37
CA ASN A 88 25.53 -3.73 7.72
C ASN A 88 24.44 -3.31 8.71
N LEU A 89 23.19 -3.69 8.40
CA LEU A 89 22.13 -3.83 9.39
C LEU A 89 22.23 -5.26 9.99
N PRO A 90 22.65 -5.46 11.25
CA PRO A 90 22.52 -6.74 11.91
C PRO A 90 21.11 -6.82 12.51
N GLY A 91 20.25 -7.63 11.90
CA GLY A 91 18.91 -7.88 12.43
C GLY A 91 17.92 -8.33 11.37
N TYR A 92 17.43 -9.57 11.50
CA TYR A 92 16.31 -10.20 10.79
C TYR A 92 16.00 -9.71 9.35
N SER A 93 16.85 -10.13 8.40
CA SER A 93 16.45 -10.13 6.99
C SER A 93 15.34 -11.15 6.74
N ALA A 94 14.19 -10.73 6.21
CA ALA A 94 13.16 -11.67 5.73
C ALA A 94 13.62 -12.52 4.53
N SER A 95 14.78 -12.23 3.95
CA SER A 95 15.46 -13.16 3.04
C SER A 95 16.03 -14.40 3.74
N GLY A 96 16.06 -14.45 5.07
CA GLY A 96 16.53 -15.59 5.87
C GLY A 96 15.43 -16.43 6.53
N LEU A 97 14.17 -15.97 6.56
CA LEU A 97 13.06 -16.75 7.07
C LEU A 97 12.57 -17.74 6.00
N PRO A 98 12.47 -19.05 6.31
CA PRO A 98 11.82 -19.99 5.42
C PRO A 98 10.42 -19.50 5.04
N ARG A 99 10.07 -19.60 3.75
CA ARG A 99 8.79 -19.11 3.21
C ARG A 99 7.55 -19.62 3.95
N TRP A 100 7.61 -20.85 4.45
CA TRP A 100 6.52 -21.44 5.24
C TRP A 100 6.31 -20.72 6.57
N ILE A 101 7.38 -20.30 7.24
CA ILE A 101 7.29 -19.51 8.47
C ILE A 101 6.62 -18.17 8.17
N ALA A 102 7.01 -17.49 7.09
CA ALA A 102 6.39 -16.23 6.69
C ALA A 102 4.88 -16.43 6.40
N GLN A 103 4.49 -17.54 5.79
CA GLN A 103 3.10 -17.86 5.52
C GLN A 103 2.27 -18.01 6.81
N ASP A 104 2.75 -18.78 7.79
CA ASP A 104 2.05 -18.98 9.06
C ASP A 104 1.78 -17.65 9.80
N HIS A 105 2.77 -16.75 9.81
CA HIS A 105 2.62 -15.43 10.43
C HIS A 105 1.64 -14.54 9.64
N VAL A 106 1.66 -14.60 8.32
CA VAL A 106 0.73 -13.82 7.47
C VAL A 106 -0.70 -14.33 7.65
N ASP A 107 -0.91 -15.63 7.77
CA ASP A 107 -2.22 -16.18 8.09
C ASP A 107 -2.70 -15.72 9.48
N LEU A 108 -1.83 -15.73 10.48
CA LEU A 108 -2.12 -15.21 11.83
C LEU A 108 -2.47 -13.71 11.81
N TYR A 109 -1.78 -12.91 10.99
CA TYR A 109 -2.12 -11.49 10.78
C TYR A 109 -3.55 -11.34 10.26
N PHE A 110 -3.90 -12.08 9.19
CA PHE A 110 -5.23 -11.99 8.60
C PHE A 110 -6.34 -12.59 9.47
N GLU A 111 -6.01 -13.52 10.36
CA GLU A 111 -6.96 -14.11 11.29
C GLU A 111 -7.26 -13.20 12.49
N ARG A 112 -6.22 -12.58 13.08
CA ARG A 112 -6.36 -11.91 14.38
C ARG A 112 -6.26 -10.39 14.34
N PHE A 113 -5.55 -9.82 13.37
CA PHE A 113 -5.36 -8.37 13.29
C PHE A 113 -6.25 -7.73 12.22
N HIS A 114 -6.29 -8.32 11.02
CA HIS A 114 -7.06 -7.81 9.88
C HIS A 114 -8.55 -7.55 10.17
N PRO A 115 -9.29 -8.37 10.94
CA PRO A 115 -10.69 -8.07 11.28
C PRO A 115 -10.89 -6.75 12.03
N LEU A 116 -9.85 -6.23 12.70
CA LEU A 116 -9.88 -4.96 13.43
C LEU A 116 -9.32 -3.78 12.61
N TRP A 117 -8.51 -4.09 11.59
CA TRP A 117 -7.77 -3.14 10.77
C TRP A 117 -7.73 -3.61 9.30
N PRO A 118 -8.86 -3.60 8.58
CA PRO A 118 -8.99 -4.30 7.30
C PRO A 118 -8.41 -3.56 6.10
N PHE A 119 -7.28 -2.87 6.23
CA PHE A 119 -6.72 -2.04 5.15
C PHE A 119 -5.76 -2.77 4.19
N LEU A 120 -5.51 -4.07 4.43
CA LEU A 120 -4.84 -4.98 3.47
C LEU A 120 -5.88 -5.93 2.88
N HIS A 121 -5.88 -6.14 1.58
CA HIS A 121 -6.84 -7.06 0.98
C HIS A 121 -6.31 -8.50 0.94
N ARG A 122 -6.90 -9.39 1.75
CA ARG A 122 -6.52 -10.83 1.83
C ARG A 122 -6.50 -11.50 0.47
N GLY A 123 -7.50 -11.19 -0.37
CA GLY A 123 -7.64 -11.82 -1.69
C GLY A 123 -6.55 -11.44 -2.70
N THR A 124 -5.80 -10.37 -2.45
CA THR A 124 -4.74 -9.90 -3.36
C THR A 124 -3.34 -9.98 -2.78
N PHE A 125 -3.20 -10.29 -1.49
CA PHE A 125 -1.93 -10.35 -0.79
C PHE A 125 -1.18 -11.63 -1.17
N ASP A 126 -0.06 -11.49 -1.87
CA ASP A 126 0.76 -12.61 -2.34
C ASP A 126 2.21 -12.42 -1.90
N LEU A 127 2.68 -13.26 -0.98
CA LEU A 127 4.04 -13.20 -0.43
C LEU A 127 5.15 -13.19 -1.48
N SER A 128 4.92 -13.77 -2.65
CA SER A 128 5.92 -13.81 -3.71
C SER A 128 6.03 -12.50 -4.50
N LYS A 129 5.06 -11.60 -4.32
CA LYS A 129 4.92 -10.35 -5.07
C LYS A 129 4.96 -9.11 -4.18
N GLU A 130 4.62 -9.25 -2.90
CA GLU A 130 4.63 -8.13 -1.98
C GLU A 130 6.07 -7.63 -1.71
N PRO A 131 6.27 -6.31 -1.59
CA PRO A 131 7.53 -5.76 -1.12
C PRO A 131 7.90 -6.32 0.25
N CYS A 132 9.20 -6.60 0.44
CA CYS A 132 9.73 -7.16 1.68
C CYS A 132 9.31 -6.37 2.93
N ILE A 133 9.27 -5.03 2.83
CA ILE A 133 8.86 -4.14 3.93
C ILE A 133 7.43 -4.41 4.41
N LEU A 134 6.50 -4.71 3.49
CA LEU A 134 5.11 -4.99 3.84
C LEU A 134 4.99 -6.38 4.48
N ILE A 135 5.67 -7.38 3.90
CA ILE A 135 5.73 -8.74 4.47
C ILE A 135 6.29 -8.68 5.89
N GLN A 136 7.43 -8.02 6.09
CA GLN A 136 8.05 -7.87 7.41
C GLN A 136 7.15 -7.12 8.40
N SER A 137 6.43 -6.09 7.95
CA SER A 137 5.46 -5.37 8.78
C SER A 137 4.28 -6.27 9.21
N THR A 138 3.78 -7.13 8.31
CA THR A 138 2.74 -8.11 8.67
C THR A 138 3.24 -9.16 9.66
N VAL A 139 4.46 -9.69 9.46
CA VAL A 139 5.09 -10.65 10.37
C VAL A 139 5.34 -10.02 11.75
N MET A 140 5.80 -8.78 11.80
CA MET A 140 6.00 -8.03 13.05
C MET A 140 4.71 -7.95 13.87
N ILE A 141 3.59 -7.60 13.24
CA ILE A 141 2.27 -7.56 13.92
C ILE A 141 1.85 -8.96 14.38
N ALA A 142 2.05 -9.99 13.54
CA ALA A 142 1.70 -11.36 13.88
C ALA A 142 2.47 -11.86 15.12
N LEU A 143 3.78 -11.63 15.17
CA LEU A 143 4.63 -11.97 16.31
C LEU A 143 4.16 -11.29 17.62
N TRP A 144 3.72 -10.03 17.52
CA TRP A 144 3.18 -9.31 18.68
C TRP A 144 1.88 -9.92 19.18
N VAL A 145 0.98 -10.24 18.25
CA VAL A 145 -0.34 -10.80 18.52
C VAL A 145 -0.25 -12.23 19.05
N GLU A 146 0.74 -13.01 18.63
CA GLU A 146 1.05 -14.34 19.16
C GLU A 146 1.25 -14.31 20.69
N GLY A 147 1.88 -13.26 21.23
CA GLY A 147 1.84 -12.94 22.66
C GLY A 147 2.90 -13.61 23.54
N GLY A 148 3.88 -14.32 22.98
CA GLY A 148 5.02 -14.87 23.71
C GLY A 148 6.15 -13.84 23.94
N PRO A 149 6.92 -13.90 25.06
CA PRO A 149 7.99 -12.92 25.33
C PRO A 149 9.00 -12.80 24.19
N LYS A 150 9.52 -13.92 23.69
CA LYS A 150 10.47 -13.94 22.56
C LYS A 150 9.88 -13.39 21.25
N ALA A 151 8.60 -13.66 21.01
CA ALA A 151 7.90 -13.16 19.82
C ALA A 151 7.70 -11.64 19.91
N ARG A 152 7.34 -11.12 21.09
CA ARG A 152 7.25 -9.69 21.35
C ARG A 152 8.59 -8.98 21.23
N ASP A 153 9.66 -9.56 21.77
CA ASP A 153 11.02 -9.01 21.61
C ASP A 153 11.41 -8.94 20.12
N SER A 154 11.14 -10.02 19.37
CA SER A 154 11.39 -10.06 17.91
C SER A 154 10.56 -9.04 17.14
N ALA A 155 9.31 -8.81 17.55
CA ALA A 155 8.44 -7.78 16.97
C ALA A 155 8.99 -6.38 17.24
N MET A 156 9.48 -6.10 18.47
CA MET A 156 10.13 -4.83 18.80
C MET A 156 11.40 -4.59 17.97
N ASP A 157 12.25 -5.61 17.82
CA ASP A 157 13.45 -5.51 16.99
C ASP A 157 13.12 -5.24 15.52
N LEU A 158 12.12 -5.93 14.97
CA LEU A 158 11.62 -5.68 13.62
C LEU A 158 11.05 -4.27 13.49
N HIS A 159 10.27 -3.80 14.46
CA HIS A 159 9.73 -2.45 14.45
C HIS A 159 10.84 -1.39 14.36
N HIS A 160 11.88 -1.50 15.20
CA HIS A 160 13.01 -0.57 15.17
C HIS A 160 13.74 -0.58 13.82
N GLN A 161 13.99 -1.76 13.25
CA GLN A 161 14.65 -1.92 11.96
C GLN A 161 13.81 -1.32 10.81
N LEU A 162 12.52 -1.63 10.78
CA LEU A 162 11.59 -1.18 9.73
C LEU A 162 11.38 0.34 9.80
N CYS A 163 11.20 0.90 10.99
CA CYS A 163 11.11 2.35 11.19
C CYS A 163 12.39 3.06 10.74
N SER A 164 13.57 2.52 11.06
CA SER A 164 14.85 3.05 10.59
C SER A 164 14.92 3.04 9.06
N ALA A 165 14.61 1.90 8.43
CA ALA A 165 14.62 1.75 6.97
C ALA A 165 13.64 2.70 6.28
N LEU A 166 12.41 2.83 6.78
CA LEU A 166 11.39 3.72 6.24
C LEU A 166 11.83 5.19 6.29
N ARG A 167 12.48 5.62 7.38
CA ARG A 167 13.05 6.97 7.50
C ARG A 167 14.19 7.18 6.51
N SER A 168 15.14 6.25 6.40
CA SER A 168 16.24 6.34 5.44
C SER A 168 15.75 6.37 3.99
N GLN A 169 14.60 5.76 3.70
CA GLN A 169 13.98 5.72 2.38
C GLN A 169 12.96 6.84 2.13
N MET A 170 12.83 7.83 3.02
CA MET A 170 11.86 8.93 2.87
C MET A 170 11.91 9.59 1.49
N SER A 171 13.09 9.80 0.91
CA SER A 171 13.23 10.38 -0.43
C SER A 171 12.52 9.61 -1.55
N GLN A 172 12.22 8.33 -1.35
CA GLN A 172 11.58 7.46 -2.34
C GLN A 172 10.05 7.49 -2.28
N TRP A 173 9.47 7.77 -1.11
CA TRP A 173 8.02 7.65 -0.87
C TRP A 173 7.37 8.93 -0.35
N TYR A 174 8.12 9.81 0.31
CA TYR A 174 7.65 11.11 0.76
C TYR A 174 7.48 12.07 -0.43
N VAL A 175 6.37 12.81 -0.45
CA VAL A 175 6.06 13.76 -1.52
C VAL A 175 6.18 15.20 -1.00
N PRO A 176 7.33 15.88 -1.22
CA PRO A 176 7.54 17.24 -0.72
C PRO A 176 6.71 18.27 -1.48
N LYS A 177 6.49 19.43 -0.85
CA LYS A 177 5.67 20.51 -1.43
C LYS A 177 6.20 21.05 -2.77
N THR A 178 7.50 20.96 -3.01
CA THR A 178 8.22 21.55 -4.16
C THR A 178 8.22 20.70 -5.44
N ARG A 179 7.74 19.46 -5.38
CA ARG A 179 7.76 18.55 -6.54
C ARG A 179 6.61 18.88 -7.49
N SER A 180 6.91 19.16 -8.78
CA SER A 180 5.90 19.32 -9.83
C SER A 180 5.16 17.99 -10.05
N LEU A 181 3.83 18.03 -10.04
CA LEU A 181 2.91 16.88 -10.19
C LEU A 181 2.75 16.42 -11.66
N GLU A 182 3.52 16.98 -12.60
CA GLU A 182 3.43 16.70 -14.04
C GLU A 182 3.79 15.25 -14.44
N SER A 183 4.40 14.49 -13.54
CA SER A 183 4.59 13.05 -13.69
C SER A 183 3.63 12.35 -12.74
N THR A 184 2.74 11.50 -13.25
CA THR A 184 1.84 10.62 -12.50
C THR A 184 2.60 9.99 -11.34
N ALA A 185 2.53 10.60 -10.16
CA ALA A 185 3.27 10.17 -9.00
C ALA A 185 2.70 8.80 -8.61
N HIS A 186 3.48 7.74 -8.83
CA HIS A 186 3.11 6.41 -8.43
C HIS A 186 2.88 6.40 -6.92
N VAL A 187 1.64 6.13 -6.48
CA VAL A 187 1.31 6.01 -5.06
C VAL A 187 1.89 4.69 -4.55
N PRO A 188 2.89 4.71 -3.65
CA PRO A 188 3.52 3.48 -3.18
C PRO A 188 2.67 2.87 -2.05
N MET A 189 1.50 2.32 -2.42
CA MET A 189 0.49 1.80 -1.49
C MET A 189 1.09 0.86 -0.43
N ALA A 190 1.87 -0.14 -0.86
CA ALA A 190 2.52 -1.08 0.06
C ALA A 190 3.44 -0.41 1.08
N THR A 191 4.16 0.64 0.68
CA THR A 191 4.99 1.44 1.60
C THR A 191 4.11 2.21 2.59
N TYR A 192 3.02 2.82 2.13
CA TYR A 192 2.10 3.55 2.99
C TYR A 192 1.39 2.64 4.00
N GLN A 193 0.95 1.47 3.56
CA GLN A 193 0.43 0.41 4.42
C GLN A 193 1.47 -0.04 5.45
N SER A 194 2.74 -0.20 5.04
CA SER A 194 3.84 -0.54 5.95
C SER A 194 4.07 0.53 7.00
N VAL A 195 4.13 1.81 6.61
CA VAL A 195 4.26 2.93 7.56
C VAL A 195 3.08 2.93 8.54
N LEU A 196 1.85 2.76 8.06
CA LEU A 196 0.67 2.70 8.94
C LEU A 196 0.73 1.53 9.93
N LEU A 197 1.18 0.34 9.51
CA LEU A 197 1.41 -0.79 10.41
C LEU A 197 2.43 -0.47 11.49
N GLN A 198 3.52 0.24 11.15
CA GLN A 198 4.50 0.70 12.13
C GLN A 198 3.88 1.67 13.16
N ILE A 199 3.06 2.62 12.72
CA ILE A 199 2.41 3.57 13.64
C ILE A 199 1.40 2.87 14.54
N ILE A 200 0.59 1.94 14.02
CA ILE A 200 -0.35 1.16 14.84
C ILE A 200 0.42 0.34 15.89
N PHE A 201 1.54 -0.26 15.51
CA PHE A 201 2.41 -0.96 16.46
C PHE A 201 2.96 -0.02 17.53
N ALA A 202 3.43 1.17 17.16
CA ALA A 202 3.88 2.19 18.12
C ALA A 202 2.76 2.58 19.11
N CYS A 203 1.50 2.62 18.69
CA CYS A 203 0.36 2.81 19.61
C CYS A 203 0.22 1.65 20.61
N PHE A 204 0.41 0.41 20.19
CA PHE A 204 0.38 -0.75 21.09
C PHE A 204 1.50 -0.67 22.13
N VAL A 205 2.70 -0.30 21.71
CA VAL A 205 3.85 -0.11 22.61
C VAL A 205 3.60 1.05 23.57
N ALA A 206 3.09 2.18 23.09
CA ALA A 206 2.78 3.34 23.92
C ALA A 206 1.75 3.02 24.99
N LYS A 207 0.74 2.21 24.66
CA LYS A 207 -0.27 1.71 25.62
C LYS A 207 0.36 0.94 26.78
N ASP A 208 1.35 0.10 26.49
CA ASP A 208 2.01 -0.74 27.50
C ASP A 208 3.00 0.08 28.36
N GLN A 209 3.52 1.19 27.83
CA GLN A 209 4.53 2.02 28.50
C GLN A 209 3.94 3.16 29.34
N ALA A 210 2.79 3.72 28.95
CA ALA A 210 2.19 4.86 29.62
C ALA A 210 0.65 4.84 29.56
N PRO A 211 -0.05 5.38 30.58
CA PRO A 211 -1.48 5.60 30.48
C PRO A 211 -1.80 6.60 29.36
N LEU A 212 -3.00 6.46 28.78
CA LEU A 212 -3.55 7.43 27.83
C LEU A 212 -3.58 8.84 28.42
N ASP A 213 -3.49 9.86 27.57
CA ASP A 213 -3.73 11.23 28.01
C ASP A 213 -5.22 11.47 28.36
N LEU A 214 -5.54 12.66 28.90
CA LEU A 214 -6.92 13.01 29.27
C LEU A 214 -7.88 13.07 28.08
N ALA A 215 -7.36 13.13 26.85
CA ALA A 215 -8.12 13.05 25.62
C ALA A 215 -8.22 11.61 25.07
N LEU A 216 -7.80 10.61 25.85
CA LEU A 216 -7.77 9.19 25.50
C LEU A 216 -6.88 8.88 24.29
N ARG A 217 -5.77 9.61 24.14
CA ARG A 217 -4.81 9.43 23.04
C ARG A 217 -3.48 8.84 23.51
N TYR A 218 -2.85 8.11 22.60
CA TYR A 218 -1.49 7.61 22.72
C TYR A 218 -0.49 8.72 22.39
N ARG A 219 0.45 8.96 23.31
CA ARG A 219 1.57 9.84 23.03
C ARG A 219 2.65 9.07 22.29
N LEU A 220 2.85 9.40 21.02
CA LEU A 220 3.90 8.79 20.20
C LEU A 220 5.25 9.44 20.50
N GLN A 221 6.33 8.66 20.35
CA GLN A 221 7.68 9.20 20.33
C GLN A 221 7.88 10.05 19.08
N ALA A 222 8.76 11.07 19.16
CA ALA A 222 9.05 11.99 18.05
C ALA A 222 9.28 11.29 16.69
N PRO A 223 10.14 10.25 16.57
CA PRO A 223 10.41 9.64 15.28
C PRO A 223 9.22 8.89 14.65
N ASP A 224 8.28 8.39 15.46
CA ASP A 224 7.08 7.72 14.97
C ASP A 224 6.01 8.75 14.60
N TYR A 225 5.88 9.82 15.38
CA TYR A 225 4.99 10.94 15.06
C TYR A 225 5.41 11.62 13.74
N GLU A 226 6.71 11.83 13.52
CA GLU A 226 7.24 12.36 12.25
C GLU A 226 6.90 11.47 11.04
N LEU A 227 6.96 10.14 11.20
CA LEU A 227 6.55 9.19 10.17
C LEU A 227 5.05 9.30 9.86
N LEU A 228 4.21 9.42 10.89
CA LEU A 228 2.77 9.62 10.74
C LEU A 228 2.47 10.92 9.98
N VAL A 229 3.08 12.04 10.38
CA VAL A 229 2.91 13.34 9.72
C VAL A 229 3.39 13.30 8.27
N ALA A 230 4.54 12.67 7.99
CA ALA A 230 5.06 12.51 6.64
C ALA A 230 4.13 11.66 5.74
N LEU A 231 3.53 10.60 6.30
CA LEU A 231 2.54 9.78 5.60
C LEU A 231 1.29 10.59 5.25
N VAL A 232 0.71 11.29 6.23
CA VAL A 232 -0.48 12.15 6.02
C VAL A 232 -0.21 13.20 4.96
N HIS A 233 0.92 13.92 5.07
CA HIS A 233 1.29 14.91 4.08
C HIS A 233 1.42 14.30 2.68
N SER A 234 2.09 13.16 2.56
CA SER A 234 2.26 12.51 1.26
C SER A 234 0.91 12.10 0.63
N CYS A 235 0.02 11.53 1.43
CA CYS A 235 -1.34 11.14 1.00
C CYS A 235 -2.13 12.36 0.50
N ARG A 236 -2.08 13.49 1.22
CA ARG A 236 -2.71 14.76 0.81
C ARG A 236 -2.12 15.28 -0.50
N ARG A 237 -0.79 15.26 -0.66
CA ARG A 237 -0.12 15.80 -1.86
C ARG A 237 -0.43 15.03 -3.13
N VAL A 238 -0.64 13.72 -3.04
CA VAL A 238 -1.04 12.89 -4.19
C VAL A 238 -2.56 12.82 -4.40
N ASN A 239 -3.34 13.57 -3.62
CA ASN A 239 -4.79 13.52 -3.55
C ASN A 239 -5.33 12.08 -3.40
N MET A 240 -4.74 11.32 -2.47
CA MET A 240 -5.03 9.90 -2.28
C MET A 240 -6.48 9.61 -1.92
N PHE A 241 -7.13 10.52 -1.20
CA PHE A 241 -8.45 10.32 -0.60
C PHE A 241 -9.58 11.02 -1.37
N SER A 242 -9.37 11.22 -2.68
CA SER A 242 -10.38 11.74 -3.61
C SER A 242 -10.86 10.61 -4.51
N TYR A 243 -12.14 10.25 -4.46
CA TYR A 243 -12.70 9.20 -5.30
C TYR A 243 -12.46 9.42 -6.81
N PRO A 244 -12.65 10.63 -7.38
CA PRO A 244 -12.29 10.91 -8.77
C PRO A 244 -10.82 10.57 -9.09
N ASP A 245 -9.88 10.90 -8.20
CA ASP A 245 -8.46 10.61 -8.41
C ASP A 245 -8.12 9.14 -8.20
N MET A 246 -8.81 8.43 -7.31
CA MET A 246 -8.65 6.98 -7.16
C MET A 246 -8.97 6.28 -8.50
N VAL A 247 -10.07 6.65 -9.15
CA VAL A 247 -10.49 6.06 -10.43
C VAL A 247 -9.56 6.50 -11.56
N ALA A 248 -9.20 7.79 -11.63
CA ALA A 248 -8.37 8.35 -12.70
C ALA A 248 -6.94 7.79 -12.78
N ARG A 249 -6.46 7.12 -11.70
CA ARG A 249 -5.17 6.41 -11.69
C ARG A 249 -5.15 5.14 -12.52
N HIS A 250 -6.32 4.59 -12.85
CA HIS A 250 -6.42 3.36 -13.62
C HIS A 250 -6.58 3.67 -15.11
N ASP A 251 -6.05 2.77 -15.94
CA ASP A 251 -6.30 2.80 -17.37
C ASP A 251 -7.81 2.59 -17.64
N PRO A 252 -8.44 3.30 -18.59
CA PRO A 252 -9.86 3.11 -18.91
C PRO A 252 -10.25 1.68 -19.29
N THR A 253 -9.28 0.86 -19.71
CA THR A 253 -9.47 -0.55 -20.06
C THR A 253 -9.23 -1.52 -18.90
N ALA A 254 -8.86 -1.03 -17.71
CA ALA A 254 -8.60 -1.86 -16.55
C ALA A 254 -9.88 -2.61 -16.11
N PRO A 255 -9.78 -3.88 -15.67
CA PRO A 255 -10.95 -4.62 -15.19
C PRO A 255 -11.63 -3.91 -14.01
N LEU A 256 -12.96 -3.83 -14.03
CA LEU A 256 -13.75 -3.20 -12.97
C LEU A 256 -13.43 -3.77 -11.58
N ALA A 257 -13.24 -5.09 -11.46
CA ALA A 257 -12.85 -5.74 -10.21
C ALA A 257 -11.51 -5.23 -9.66
N LEU A 258 -10.55 -4.92 -10.53
CA LEU A 258 -9.25 -4.35 -10.11
C LEU A 258 -9.41 -2.92 -9.62
N ILE A 259 -10.20 -2.11 -10.33
CA ILE A 259 -10.50 -0.73 -9.93
C ILE A 259 -11.22 -0.75 -8.58
N TRP A 260 -12.22 -1.62 -8.40
CA TRP A 260 -12.95 -1.77 -7.15
C TRP A 260 -12.02 -2.13 -5.99
N VAL A 261 -11.19 -3.19 -6.10
CA VAL A 261 -10.26 -3.56 -5.04
C VAL A 261 -9.33 -2.39 -4.70
N SER A 262 -8.79 -1.69 -5.69
CA SER A 262 -7.86 -0.56 -5.47
C SER A 262 -8.54 0.64 -4.79
N VAL A 263 -9.78 0.94 -5.17
CA VAL A 263 -10.59 1.98 -4.54
C VAL A 263 -10.90 1.60 -3.09
N GLU A 264 -11.39 0.39 -2.87
CA GLU A 264 -11.75 -0.11 -1.55
C GLU A 264 -10.54 -0.25 -0.60
N GLU A 265 -9.37 -0.61 -1.14
CA GLU A 265 -8.10 -0.60 -0.42
C GLU A 265 -7.75 0.81 0.04
N THR A 266 -7.86 1.79 -0.88
CA THR A 266 -7.55 3.19 -0.59
C THR A 266 -8.50 3.78 0.45
N LYS A 267 -9.80 3.50 0.35
CA LYS A 267 -10.79 3.96 1.34
C LYS A 267 -10.54 3.39 2.73
N ARG A 268 -10.33 2.06 2.83
CA ARG A 268 -10.05 1.39 4.11
C ARG A 268 -8.74 1.85 4.71
N PHE A 269 -7.71 2.04 3.89
CA PHE A 269 -6.44 2.64 4.30
C PHE A 269 -6.65 4.07 4.83
N GLY A 270 -7.41 4.91 4.12
CA GLY A 270 -7.70 6.29 4.54
C GLY A 270 -8.43 6.37 5.87
N LEU A 271 -9.42 5.49 6.08
CA LEU A 271 -10.16 5.41 7.35
C LEU A 271 -9.31 4.86 8.50
N ALA A 272 -8.46 3.87 8.25
CA ALA A 272 -7.51 3.37 9.23
C ALA A 272 -6.49 4.44 9.62
N LEU A 273 -5.97 5.20 8.65
CA LEU A 273 -5.07 6.32 8.89
C LEU A 273 -5.76 7.44 9.69
N TYR A 274 -6.98 7.82 9.32
CA TYR A 274 -7.79 8.78 10.09
C TYR A 274 -7.96 8.31 11.55
N LYS A 275 -8.36 7.06 11.76
CA LYS A 275 -8.49 6.47 13.10
C LYS A 275 -7.18 6.55 13.89
N VAL A 276 -6.04 6.25 13.28
CA VAL A 276 -4.73 6.40 13.92
C VAL A 276 -4.41 7.87 14.24
N CYS A 277 -4.69 8.80 13.33
CA CYS A 277 -4.51 10.24 13.59
C CYS A 277 -5.32 10.71 14.80
N ARG A 278 -6.55 10.19 14.98
CA ARG A 278 -7.41 10.48 16.13
C ARG A 278 -6.90 9.93 17.45
N MET A 279 -6.22 8.80 17.39
CA MET A 279 -5.72 8.08 18.55
C MET A 279 -4.35 8.55 19.00
N CYS A 280 -3.67 9.44 18.26
CA CYS A 280 -2.28 9.81 18.51
C CYS A 280 -2.09 11.29 18.84
N THR A 281 -1.13 11.58 19.71
CA THR A 281 -0.58 12.93 19.93
C THR A 281 0.93 12.91 19.77
N GLY A 282 1.48 14.01 19.25
CA GLY A 282 2.91 14.20 19.16
C GLY A 282 3.53 14.59 20.51
N PRO A 283 4.88 14.64 20.58
CA PRO A 283 5.57 15.25 21.71
C PRO A 283 5.14 16.71 21.87
N ALA A 284 5.18 17.24 23.10
CA ALA A 284 4.76 18.62 23.37
C ALA A 284 5.60 19.61 22.54
N SER A 285 4.95 20.36 21.65
CA SER A 285 5.61 21.46 20.93
C SER A 285 5.71 22.67 21.86
N PRO A 286 6.90 23.30 22.00
CA PRO A 286 7.08 24.48 22.84
C PRO A 286 6.26 25.69 22.35
N ASP A 287 5.85 25.72 21.08
CA ASP A 287 5.26 26.89 20.43
C ASP A 287 3.72 26.94 20.45
N GLY A 288 3.03 25.95 21.03
CA GLY A 288 1.57 25.95 21.18
C GLY A 288 0.77 26.01 19.86
N VAL A 289 1.43 25.90 18.71
CA VAL A 289 0.78 25.89 17.39
C VAL A 289 -0.03 24.61 17.27
N SER A 290 -1.32 24.78 17.02
CA SER A 290 -2.33 23.72 16.98
C SER A 290 -1.94 22.61 16.01
N ALA A 291 -1.63 21.42 16.55
CA ALA A 291 -1.39 20.17 15.79
C ALA A 291 -2.57 19.75 14.88
N LYS A 292 -3.72 20.43 14.97
CA LYS A 292 -4.95 20.14 14.20
C LYS A 292 -4.75 20.16 12.68
N ASN A 293 -3.74 20.86 12.16
CA ASN A 293 -3.50 20.95 10.71
C ASN A 293 -2.52 19.89 10.15
N GLU A 294 -1.77 19.21 11.02
CA GLU A 294 -0.72 18.27 10.57
C GLU A 294 -1.30 16.90 10.20
N LEU A 295 -2.29 16.44 10.98
CA LEU A 295 -2.88 15.11 10.87
C LEU A 295 -4.15 15.10 10.00
N LEU A 296 -4.54 13.89 9.59
CA LEU A 296 -5.67 13.66 8.69
C LEU A 296 -7.00 13.93 9.40
N THR A 297 -7.93 14.59 8.72
CA THR A 297 -9.26 14.95 9.22
C THR A 297 -10.35 14.34 8.33
N LEU A 298 -11.61 14.36 8.79
CA LEU A 298 -12.75 13.92 7.96
C LEU A 298 -12.87 14.72 6.66
N SER A 299 -12.49 16.00 6.69
CA SER A 299 -12.53 16.91 5.53
C SER A 299 -11.57 16.49 4.42
N ASP A 300 -10.57 15.65 4.72
CA ASP A 300 -9.64 15.10 3.72
C ASP A 300 -10.21 13.86 2.99
N LEU A 301 -11.33 13.29 3.44
CA LEU A 301 -11.88 12.02 2.94
C LEU A 301 -13.05 12.23 1.95
N SER A 302 -12.73 12.57 0.70
CA SER A 302 -13.69 12.81 -0.38
C SER A 302 -14.10 11.52 -1.10
N PHE A 303 -14.73 10.62 -0.34
CA PHE A 303 -15.33 9.36 -0.80
C PHE A 303 -16.44 8.93 0.18
N CYS A 304 -17.35 8.06 -0.25
CA CYS A 304 -18.34 7.49 0.68
C CYS A 304 -17.74 6.31 1.46
N MET A 305 -18.40 5.88 2.54
CA MET A 305 -17.99 4.69 3.30
C MET A 305 -17.65 3.48 2.40
N PRO A 306 -16.70 2.62 2.80
CA PRO A 306 -16.39 1.37 2.09
C PRO A 306 -17.62 0.46 1.95
N ASP A 307 -17.56 -0.43 0.96
CA ASP A 307 -18.54 -1.52 0.78
C ASP A 307 -18.41 -2.57 1.90
N SER A 308 -19.28 -3.58 1.91
CA SER A 308 -19.37 -4.59 2.97
C SER A 308 -18.06 -5.35 3.22
N ASP A 309 -17.79 -5.71 4.47
CA ASP A 309 -16.63 -6.52 4.85
C ASP A 309 -16.71 -7.96 4.31
N GLU A 310 -17.91 -8.48 4.08
CA GLU A 310 -18.11 -9.78 3.44
C GLU A 310 -17.54 -9.80 2.01
N ALA A 311 -17.82 -8.76 1.22
CA ALA A 311 -17.26 -8.58 -0.11
C ALA A 311 -15.73 -8.40 -0.09
N TRP A 312 -15.22 -7.62 0.88
CA TRP A 312 -13.80 -7.36 1.04
C TRP A 312 -12.98 -8.59 1.45
N ASN A 313 -13.58 -9.50 2.21
CA ASN A 313 -12.91 -10.69 2.74
C ASN A 313 -13.17 -11.95 1.92
N ALA A 314 -13.82 -11.83 0.76
CA ALA A 314 -14.17 -12.97 -0.07
C ALA A 314 -12.93 -13.77 -0.52
N PRO A 315 -12.97 -15.12 -0.50
CA PRO A 315 -11.81 -15.97 -0.83
C PRO A 315 -11.32 -15.81 -2.27
N VAL A 316 -10.01 -16.02 -2.47
CA VAL A 316 -9.40 -16.11 -3.81
C VAL A 316 -9.92 -17.37 -4.52
N GLY A 317 -10.83 -17.19 -5.48
CA GLY A 317 -11.40 -18.30 -6.26
C GLY A 317 -12.91 -18.21 -6.47
N VAL A 318 -13.61 -17.39 -5.68
CA VAL A 318 -14.98 -16.95 -6.02
C VAL A 318 -14.81 -15.88 -7.10
N GLY A 319 -14.87 -16.30 -8.36
CA GLY A 319 -14.20 -15.65 -9.50
C GLY A 319 -14.60 -14.20 -9.81
N ALA A 320 -14.06 -13.70 -10.92
CA ALA A 320 -14.42 -12.39 -11.48
C ALA A 320 -15.92 -12.21 -11.70
N GLU A 321 -16.70 -13.29 -11.75
CA GLU A 321 -18.16 -13.28 -11.76
C GLU A 321 -18.77 -12.81 -10.45
N PHE A 322 -18.24 -13.20 -9.29
CA PHE A 322 -18.72 -12.76 -7.97
C PHE A 322 -18.38 -11.28 -7.71
N LEU A 323 -17.18 -10.84 -8.08
CA LEU A 323 -16.83 -9.41 -8.03
C LEU A 323 -17.61 -8.58 -9.07
N ARG A 324 -17.99 -9.17 -10.20
CA ARG A 324 -18.85 -8.55 -11.22
C ARG A 324 -20.31 -8.51 -10.78
N GLU A 325 -20.76 -9.52 -10.03
CA GLU A 325 -22.08 -9.57 -9.40
C GLU A 325 -22.16 -8.54 -8.27
N ILE A 326 -21.16 -8.46 -7.39
CA ILE A 326 -21.05 -7.38 -6.39
C ILE A 326 -21.03 -6.02 -7.07
N ALA A 327 -20.21 -5.82 -8.11
CA ALA A 327 -20.13 -4.55 -8.83
C ALA A 327 -21.40 -4.19 -9.62
N SER A 328 -22.28 -5.15 -9.89
CA SER A 328 -23.56 -4.94 -10.62
C SER A 328 -24.79 -4.96 -9.71
N GLN A 329 -24.66 -5.41 -8.46
CA GLN A 329 -25.72 -5.34 -7.46
C GLN A 329 -25.95 -3.89 -7.01
N ALA A 330 -27.22 -3.55 -6.78
CA ALA A 330 -27.69 -2.24 -6.31
C ALA A 330 -27.20 -1.83 -4.90
N ASN A 331 -26.30 -2.60 -4.27
CA ASN A 331 -25.74 -2.37 -2.94
C ASN A 331 -24.30 -1.78 -2.96
N VAL A 332 -23.68 -1.60 -4.12
CA VAL A 332 -22.43 -0.82 -4.21
C VAL A 332 -22.75 0.62 -3.86
N ARG A 333 -22.07 1.18 -2.85
CA ARG A 333 -22.34 2.56 -2.45
C ARG A 333 -21.95 3.50 -3.60
N ASP A 334 -22.88 4.37 -3.99
CA ASP A 334 -22.65 5.32 -5.08
C ASP A 334 -21.67 6.41 -4.63
N ASN A 335 -20.43 6.30 -5.10
CA ASN A 335 -19.38 7.28 -4.82
C ASN A 335 -19.43 8.49 -5.77
N ARG A 336 -20.28 8.48 -6.79
CA ARG A 336 -20.41 9.57 -7.76
C ARG A 336 -21.20 10.74 -7.19
N ASP A 337 -22.09 10.47 -6.25
CA ASP A 337 -22.81 11.49 -5.50
C ASP A 337 -21.93 12.01 -4.35
N SER A 338 -21.46 13.26 -4.50
CA SER A 338 -20.61 13.90 -3.49
C SER A 338 -21.34 14.18 -2.18
N SER A 339 -22.67 14.23 -2.17
CA SER A 339 -23.44 14.45 -0.94
C SER A 339 -23.29 13.33 0.08
N ASN A 340 -22.88 12.13 -0.37
CA ASN A 340 -22.64 10.96 0.48
C ASN A 340 -21.16 10.82 0.91
N TRP A 341 -20.30 11.79 0.58
CA TRP A 341 -18.90 11.74 0.95
C TRP A 341 -18.69 12.05 2.44
N ILE A 342 -17.69 11.41 3.03
CA ILE A 342 -17.33 11.61 4.44
C ILE A 342 -16.93 13.06 4.71
N SER A 343 -16.27 13.71 3.75
CA SER A 343 -15.90 15.13 3.82
C SER A 343 -17.09 16.05 4.03
N GLU A 344 -18.27 15.75 3.48
CA GLU A 344 -19.47 16.58 3.65
C GLU A 344 -20.01 16.52 5.08
N SER A 345 -19.86 15.36 5.73
CA SER A 345 -20.24 15.21 7.15
C SER A 345 -19.29 15.95 8.09
N ALA A 346 -18.05 16.25 7.67
CA ALA A 346 -17.08 16.97 8.50
C ALA A 346 -17.59 18.35 8.95
N GLY A 347 -18.31 19.06 8.07
CA GLY A 347 -18.88 20.37 8.38
C GLY A 347 -19.97 20.34 9.46
N VAL A 348 -20.58 19.18 9.74
CA VAL A 348 -21.55 19.01 10.83
C VAL A 348 -20.85 18.90 12.18
N PHE A 349 -19.64 18.34 12.21
CA PHE A 349 -18.89 18.05 13.43
C PHE A 349 -17.74 19.03 13.71
N GLN A 350 -17.47 19.97 12.80
CA GLN A 350 -16.43 20.98 12.92
C GLN A 350 -17.04 22.37 13.01
N ASP A 351 -16.86 23.02 14.16
CA ASP A 351 -17.17 24.43 14.37
C ASP A 351 -15.89 25.12 14.88
N MET A 352 -15.47 26.21 14.22
CA MET A 352 -14.23 26.93 14.56
C MET A 352 -14.25 27.53 15.98
N HIS A 353 -15.43 27.70 16.57
CA HIS A 353 -15.63 28.19 17.93
C HIS A 353 -15.80 27.08 18.96
N VAL A 354 -15.85 25.81 18.54
CA VAL A 354 -15.94 24.65 19.42
C VAL A 354 -14.58 23.97 19.54
N ALA A 355 -13.96 24.12 20.72
CA ALA A 355 -12.64 23.53 20.99
C ALA A 355 -12.70 22.01 21.21
N PHE A 356 -13.86 21.49 21.64
CA PHE A 356 -14.05 20.08 21.95
C PHE A 356 -14.12 19.22 20.69
N GLU A 357 -13.35 18.13 20.68
CA GLU A 357 -13.14 17.30 19.51
C GLU A 357 -13.99 16.03 19.61
N TRP A 358 -15.21 16.07 19.06
CA TRP A 358 -16.25 15.05 19.27
C TRP A 358 -16.00 13.69 18.61
N ILE A 359 -15.35 13.67 17.45
CA ILE A 359 -15.07 12.47 16.65
C ILE A 359 -13.59 12.44 16.41
#